data_AF-A0A257JFD4-F1
#
_entry.id   AF-A0A257JFD4-F1
#
_cell.length_a   1.000
_cell.length_b   1.000
_cell.length_c   1.000
_cell.angle_alpha   90.00
_cell.angle_beta   90.00
_cell.angle_gamma   90.00
#
_symmetry.space_group_name_H-M   'P 1'
#
loop_
_entity.id
_entity.type
_entity.pdbx_description
1 polymer ?
#
loop_
_entity_poly.entity_id
_entity_poly.type
_entity_poly.pdbx_seq_one_letter_code
_entity_poly.pdbx_strand_id
1 'polypeptide(L)'
;GDMDYTHRGMLPEAVHGVVDKLQPGGLAEPVQLLEGVAVLRLEGRRPAQQRAFEQVRPRAAELWQRAEAEARWKKLIADLRQATPIRIDESHYAPLRGQADGKPRAG
;
A
#
# COMPACT_ATOMS: atom_id res chain seq x y z
N GLY A 1 9.90 7.86 23.51
CA GLY A 1 9.35 6.79 24.37
C GLY A 1 9.77 5.46 23.81
N ASP A 2 9.65 4.39 24.60
CA ASP A 2 9.84 3.03 24.08
C ASP A 2 8.63 2.64 23.21
N MET A 3 8.87 1.90 22.14
CA MET A 3 7.86 1.49 21.16
C MET A 3 7.67 -0.04 21.11
N ASP A 4 8.40 -0.80 21.93
CA ASP A 4 8.48 -2.25 21.87
C ASP A 4 8.86 -2.78 20.47
N TYR A 5 8.77 -4.09 20.28
CA TYR A 5 8.97 -4.69 18.96
C TYR A 5 7.81 -4.39 18.04
N THR A 6 8.10 -3.63 16.98
CA THR A 6 7.15 -3.33 15.91
C THR A 6 7.39 -4.22 14.70
N HIS A 7 6.31 -4.61 14.02
CA HIS A 7 6.40 -5.38 12.78
C HIS A 7 6.68 -4.45 11.59
N ARG A 8 7.35 -4.97 10.56
CA ARG A 8 7.45 -4.29 9.26
C ARG A 8 6.03 -4.00 8.74
N GLY A 9 5.81 -2.77 8.28
CA GLY A 9 4.50 -2.25 7.88
C GLY A 9 3.69 -1.55 8.97
N MET A 10 4.11 -1.59 10.25
CA MET A 10 3.41 -0.86 11.33
C MET A 10 3.84 0.60 11.46
N LEU A 11 5.08 0.93 11.06
CA LEU A 11 5.57 2.30 10.95
C LEU A 11 5.26 2.89 9.57
N PRO A 12 5.17 4.23 9.44
CA PRO A 12 5.14 4.90 8.15
C PRO A 12 6.35 4.52 7.29
N GLU A 13 6.17 4.48 5.97
CA GLU A 13 7.22 4.04 5.04
C GLU A 13 8.52 4.85 5.16
N ALA A 14 8.39 6.17 5.35
CA ALA A 14 9.52 7.09 5.56
C ALA A 14 10.36 6.71 6.80
N VAL A 15 9.72 6.14 7.83
CA VAL A 15 10.38 5.70 9.06
C VAL A 15 11.04 4.34 8.87
N HIS A 16 10.36 3.38 8.23
CA HIS A 16 10.92 2.04 7.98
C HIS A 16 12.23 2.11 7.21
N GLY A 17 12.29 2.92 6.14
CA GLY A 17 13.49 3.04 5.32
C GLY A 17 14.72 3.57 6.08
N VAL A 18 14.50 4.37 7.14
CA VAL A 18 15.57 4.86 8.01
C VAL A 18 15.97 3.78 9.01
N VAL A 19 15.01 3.18 9.71
CA VAL A 19 15.26 2.12 10.72
C VAL A 19 15.94 0.88 10.11
N ASP A 20 15.65 0.56 8.84
CA ASP A 20 16.28 -0.55 8.12
C ASP A 20 17.77 -0.35 7.83
N LYS A 21 18.26 0.89 7.86
CA LYS A 21 19.67 1.21 7.65
C LYS A 21 20.46 1.33 8.95
N LEU A 22 19.78 1.39 10.10
CA LEU A 22 20.44 1.49 11.40
C LEU A 22 20.96 0.14 11.86
N GLN A 23 22.13 0.18 12.49
CA GLN A 23 22.60 -0.93 13.33
C GLN A 23 21.94 -0.83 14.72
N PRO A 24 21.77 -1.94 15.46
CA PRO A 24 21.36 -1.89 16.86
C PRO A 24 22.25 -0.95 17.69
N GLY A 25 21.64 -0.15 18.56
CA GLY A 25 22.24 0.98 19.28
C GLY A 25 22.33 2.29 18.47
N GLY A 26 22.12 2.24 17.15
CA GLY A 26 22.25 3.38 16.25
C GLY A 26 21.10 4.38 16.38
N LEU A 27 21.44 5.67 16.33
CA LEU A 27 20.51 6.80 16.31
C LEU A 27 20.37 7.34 14.89
N ALA A 28 19.14 7.58 14.45
CA ALA A 28 18.84 8.23 13.18
C ALA A 28 18.99 9.75 13.26
N GLU A 29 19.27 10.35 12.10
CA GLU A 29 18.98 11.77 11.87
C GLU A 29 17.47 12.06 12.03
N PRO A 30 17.08 13.30 12.38
CA PRO A 30 15.68 13.66 12.53
C PRO A 30 14.86 13.39 11.26
N VAL A 31 13.75 12.66 11.40
CA VAL A 31 12.85 12.27 10.30
C VAL A 31 11.59 13.12 10.35
N GLN A 32 11.27 13.79 9.25
CA GLN A 32 10.01 14.51 9.11
C GLN A 32 8.85 13.53 8.91
N LEU A 33 7.84 13.65 9.75
CA LEU A 33 6.57 12.95 9.70
C LEU A 33 5.45 13.95 9.36
N LEU A 34 4.24 13.44 9.10
CA LEU A 34 3.06 14.28 8.90
C LEU A 34 2.77 15.13 10.14
N GLU A 35 2.90 14.55 11.33
CA GLU A 35 2.58 15.19 12.61
C GLU A 35 3.81 15.78 13.34
N GLY A 36 4.95 15.98 12.67
CA GLY A 36 6.12 16.62 13.28
C GLY A 36 7.44 15.94 12.94
N VAL A 37 8.41 15.99 13.86
CA VAL A 37 9.76 15.43 13.65
C VAL A 37 10.01 14.32 14.68
N ALA A 38 10.51 13.18 14.23
CA ALA A 38 10.88 12.05 15.08
C ALA A 38 12.38 11.78 15.04
N VAL A 39 12.96 11.51 16.22
CA VAL A 39 14.33 10.99 16.37
C VAL A 39 14.22 9.56 16.89
N LEU A 40 14.89 8.63 16.22
CA LEU A 40 14.67 7.20 16.40
C LEU A 40 16.00 6.51 16.75
N ARG A 41 15.98 5.63 17.76
CA ARG A 41 17.09 4.74 18.08
C ARG A 41 16.65 3.30 17.91
N LEU A 42 17.43 2.48 17.24
CA LEU A 42 17.14 1.05 17.09
C LEU A 42 17.75 0.29 18.26
N GLU A 43 16.95 -0.19 19.21
CA GLU A 43 17.47 -0.99 20.33
C GLU A 43 17.90 -2.40 19.90
N GLY A 44 17.11 -3.05 19.06
CA GLY A 44 17.38 -4.42 18.64
C GLY A 44 16.53 -4.86 17.46
N ARG A 45 16.97 -5.91 16.77
CA ARG A 45 16.28 -6.48 15.60
C ARG A 45 16.16 -7.99 15.77
N ARG A 46 14.94 -8.51 15.66
CA ARG A 46 14.70 -9.95 15.58
C ARG A 46 14.81 -10.38 14.11
N PRO A 47 15.69 -11.36 13.78
CA PRO A 47 15.83 -11.81 12.41
C PRO A 47 14.53 -12.45 11.93
N ALA A 48 14.22 -12.28 10.65
CA ALA A 48 13.11 -12.99 10.03
C ALA A 48 13.42 -14.49 10.05
N GLN A 49 12.49 -15.28 10.55
CA GLN A 49 12.59 -16.74 10.57
C GLN A 49 11.49 -17.33 9.70
N GLN A 50 11.87 -18.20 8.78
CA GLN A 50 10.92 -18.99 8.02
C GLN A 50 10.25 -19.99 8.97
N ARG A 51 8.92 -19.89 9.09
CA ARG A 51 8.11 -20.85 9.84
C ARG A 51 7.75 -22.04 8.97
N ALA A 52 7.58 -23.20 9.58
CA ALA A 52 7.09 -24.39 8.89
C ALA A 52 5.69 -24.13 8.31
N PHE A 53 5.40 -24.69 7.13
CA PHE A 53 4.14 -24.45 6.44
C PHE A 53 2.91 -24.74 7.31
N GLU A 54 2.90 -25.86 8.04
CA GLU A 54 1.78 -26.23 8.92
C GLU A 54 1.44 -25.15 9.96
N GLN A 55 2.44 -24.40 10.44
CA GLN A 55 2.25 -23.33 11.42
C GLN A 55 1.65 -22.06 10.80
N VAL A 56 1.85 -21.85 9.50
CA VAL A 56 1.40 -20.64 8.78
C VAL A 56 0.29 -20.91 7.78
N ARG A 57 -0.11 -22.18 7.61
CA ARG A 57 -1.11 -22.63 6.65
C ARG A 57 -2.43 -21.84 6.74
N PRO A 58 -3.01 -21.57 7.93
CA PRO A 58 -4.23 -20.78 8.03
C PRO A 58 -4.03 -19.36 7.47
N ARG A 59 -2.95 -18.69 7.88
CA ARG A 59 -2.63 -17.34 7.43
C ARG A 59 -2.34 -17.28 5.93
N ALA A 60 -1.61 -18.26 5.40
CA ALA A 60 -1.32 -18.36 3.98
C ALA A 60 -2.61 -18.56 3.15
N ALA A 61 -3.54 -19.39 3.63
CA ALA A 61 -4.83 -19.60 2.99
C ALA A 61 -5.68 -18.32 2.96
N GLU A 62 -5.77 -17.58 4.07
CA GLU A 62 -6.49 -16.29 4.12
C GLU A 62 -5.93 -15.27 3.13
N LEU A 63 -4.60 -15.12 3.09
CA LEU A 63 -3.93 -14.21 2.18
C LEU A 63 -4.18 -14.59 0.73
N TRP A 64 -4.10 -15.88 0.42
CA TRP A 64 -4.39 -16.39 -0.92
C TRP A 64 -5.84 -16.16 -1.32
N GLN A 65 -6.81 -16.47 -0.44
CA GLN A 65 -8.22 -16.26 -0.71
C GLN A 65 -8.53 -14.79 -1.01
N ARG A 66 -7.94 -13.85 -0.26
CA ARG A 66 -8.11 -12.42 -0.51
C ARG A 66 -7.55 -12.00 -1.87
N ALA A 67 -6.34 -12.43 -2.19
CA ALA A 67 -5.69 -12.10 -3.45
C ALA A 67 -6.46 -12.68 -4.66
N GLU A 68 -6.91 -13.94 -4.54
CA GLU A 68 -7.67 -14.62 -5.57
C GLU A 68 -9.07 -13.99 -5.76
N ALA A 69 -9.74 -13.60 -4.68
CA ALA A 69 -11.01 -12.91 -4.74
C ALA A 69 -10.88 -11.56 -5.48
N GLU A 70 -9.85 -10.77 -5.17
CA GLU A 70 -9.59 -9.50 -5.85
C GLU A 70 -9.28 -9.70 -7.34
N ALA A 71 -8.44 -10.69 -7.67
CA ALA A 71 -8.10 -11.01 -9.06
C ALA A 71 -9.34 -11.41 -9.87
N ARG A 72 -10.18 -12.29 -9.32
CA ARG A 72 -11.43 -12.74 -9.95
C ARG A 72 -12.43 -11.60 -10.11
N TRP A 73 -12.57 -10.74 -9.10
CA TRP A 73 -13.44 -9.58 -9.17
C TRP A 73 -13.02 -8.62 -10.28
N LYS A 74 -11.73 -8.26 -10.35
CA LYS A 74 -11.20 -7.40 -11.42
C LYS A 74 -11.44 -7.99 -12.80
N LYS A 75 -11.20 -9.29 -12.96
CA LYS A 75 -11.45 -10.01 -14.21
C LYS A 75 -12.92 -9.95 -14.60
N LEU A 76 -13.83 -10.27 -13.68
CA LEU A 76 -15.27 -10.23 -13.93
C LEU A 76 -15.73 -8.86 -14.41
N ILE A 77 -15.27 -7.78 -13.75
CA ILE A 77 -15.63 -6.42 -14.13
C ILE A 77 -15.07 -6.06 -15.52
N ALA A 78 -13.85 -6.48 -15.83
CA ALA A 78 -13.28 -6.29 -17.17
C ALA A 78 -14.10 -7.00 -18.24
N ASP A 79 -14.46 -8.27 -18.01
CA ASP A 79 -15.25 -9.09 -18.92
C ASP A 79 -16.64 -8.48 -19.16
N LEU A 80 -17.32 -8.02 -18.10
CA LEU A 80 -18.64 -7.38 -18.20
C LEU A 80 -18.60 -6.06 -18.98
N ARG A 81 -17.55 -5.26 -18.78
CA ARG A 81 -17.35 -4.00 -19.52
C ARG A 81 -17.08 -4.25 -21.00
N GLN A 82 -16.35 -5.31 -21.32
CA GLN A 82 -16.06 -5.68 -22.71
C GLN A 82 -17.30 -6.25 -23.42
N ALA A 83 -18.09 -7.08 -22.74
CA ALA A 83 -19.24 -7.76 -23.34
C ALA A 83 -20.47 -6.87 -23.50
N THR A 84 -20.54 -5.72 -22.81
CA THR A 84 -21.74 -4.90 -22.74
C THR A 84 -21.51 -3.52 -23.38
N PRO A 85 -22.33 -3.10 -24.37
CA PRO A 85 -22.27 -1.75 -24.88
C PRO A 85 -22.76 -0.75 -23.83
N ILE A 86 -21.82 -0.06 -23.18
CA ILE A 86 -22.10 0.97 -22.18
C ILE A 86 -22.24 2.32 -22.89
N ARG A 87 -23.35 3.02 -22.67
CA ARG A 87 -23.55 4.42 -23.08
C ARG A 87 -23.77 5.27 -21.83
N ILE A 88 -23.05 6.38 -21.73
CA ILE A 88 -23.22 7.37 -20.67
C ILE A 88 -23.99 8.54 -21.27
N ASP A 89 -25.16 8.84 -20.70
CA ASP A 89 -25.91 10.05 -21.04
C ASP A 89 -25.40 11.21 -20.18
N GLU A 90 -24.70 12.14 -20.82
CA GLU A 90 -24.06 13.28 -20.16
C GLU A 90 -24.97 14.51 -20.06
N SER A 91 -26.22 14.42 -20.54
CA SER A 91 -27.17 15.55 -20.58
C SER A 91 -27.48 16.20 -19.23
N HIS A 92 -27.27 15.46 -18.13
CA HIS A 92 -27.50 15.92 -16.76
C HIS A 92 -26.22 16.20 -15.98
N TYR A 93 -25.04 16.07 -16.59
CA TYR A 93 -23.79 16.33 -15.89
C TYR A 93 -23.54 17.84 -15.78
N ALA A 94 -23.32 18.29 -14.54
CA ALA A 94 -22.75 19.62 -14.32
C ALA A 94 -21.39 19.69 -15.03
N PRO A 95 -21.04 20.81 -15.67
CA PRO A 95 -19.80 20.92 -16.42
C PRO A 95 -18.61 20.53 -15.55
N LEU A 96 -17.89 19.49 -15.99
CA LEU A 96 -16.65 19.07 -15.35
C LEU A 96 -15.68 20.27 -15.40
N ARG A 97 -15.34 20.83 -14.24
CA ARG A 97 -14.29 21.85 -14.11
C ARG A 97 -12.97 21.21 -14.54
N GLY A 98 -12.62 21.32 -15.83
CA GLY A 98 -11.36 20.80 -16.38
C GLY A 98 -11.30 20.57 -17.89
N GLN A 99 -12.39 20.70 -18.65
CA GLN A 99 -12.35 20.61 -20.14
C GLN A 99 -12.55 21.96 -20.85
N ALA A 100 -12.33 23.08 -20.16
CA ALA A 100 -12.06 24.33 -20.84
C ALA A 100 -10.56 24.39 -21.16
N ASP A 101 -10.15 23.67 -22.20
CA ASP A 101 -9.07 24.06 -23.11
C ASP A 101 -8.89 22.95 -24.15
N GLY A 102 -9.49 23.20 -25.32
CA GLY A 102 -9.37 22.32 -26.47
C GLY A 102 -7.94 22.29 -26.98
N LYS A 103 -7.29 21.13 -26.85
CA LYS A 103 -6.20 20.76 -27.75
C LYS A 103 -6.28 19.27 -28.07
N PRO A 104 -6.24 18.86 -29.35
CA PRO A 104 -6.31 17.45 -29.71
C PRO A 104 -5.03 16.75 -29.25
N ARG A 105 -5.17 15.66 -28.50
CA ARG A 105 -4.05 14.74 -28.26
C ARG A 105 -3.98 13.78 -29.46
N ALA A 106 -3.07 14.10 -30.38
CA ALA A 106 -2.54 13.18 -31.38
C ALA A 106 -1.24 12.55 -30.83
N GLY A 107 -1.01 11.28 -31.15
CA GLY A 107 0.25 10.55 -30.90
C GLY A 107 0.16 9.52 -29.79
#